data_AF-A0A2T1FB74-F1
#
_entry.id   AF-A0A2T1FB74-F1
#
_cell.length_a   1.000
_cell.length_b   1.000
_cell.length_c   1.000
_cell.angle_alpha   90.00
_cell.angle_beta   90.00
_cell.angle_gamma   90.00
#
_symmetry.space_group_name_H-M   'P 1'
#
loop_
_entity.id
_entity.type
_entity.pdbx_description
1 polymer ?
#
loop_
_entity_poly.entity_id
_entity_poly.type
_entity_poly.pdbx_seq_one_letter_code
_entity_poly.pdbx_strand_id
1 'polypeptide(L)'
;MNEDDLYQWLHSTDEDDNETPAKYELLTVRLFKEAIRETEGNQGDRLLASFAENVLPNLIQQLVGATAKGGQFTEDRRAEGKNVDRSKHDQSFTSHLLNGLFPTYRILKKLKTETPETNPVKRNCGETEIALFVASYILHDFDKFPDYSEWLKTNDSEGKLANRDWQEKPPHKDEAPNLGRDYVALKIQQLGLDSLLGENWEYHIDDIVWMTNNAGVKYDSDRGLEIRGLQPKLDGRIRGTIANLVRLSDLFASVIKHPSDAEANGLSEVLNSLSNGQLKFSYHSLSDNRGVLTNVINNALMDAHPSEFYTPLLYLPDGAVYLAKADAPAIETAEIPNQVIAKIRNLCADRLKLKTTGFSRDGKGFKFGEFYWLFFDIIELMGVTIEAASKLIPSTKASSAKKRSDSLLSFQKDGDLPGELNLEFPEDYRIDRLAEFGDILCRGIWNKWQERLINSQKELPKTKRQSPPELDLT
;
A
#
# COMPACT_ATOMS: atom_id res chain seq x y z
N MET A 1 16.41 -41.59 -17.27
CA MET A 1 16.24 -40.50 -18.24
C MET A 1 17.62 -40.21 -18.78
N ASN A 2 17.87 -40.51 -20.05
CA ASN A 2 19.20 -40.22 -20.63
C ASN A 2 19.27 -38.74 -21.06
N GLU A 3 20.44 -38.26 -21.48
CA GLU A 3 20.64 -36.86 -21.90
C GLU A 3 19.76 -36.46 -23.10
N ASP A 4 19.45 -37.39 -24.02
CA ASP A 4 18.57 -37.12 -25.17
C ASP A 4 17.10 -36.98 -24.75
N ASP A 5 16.64 -37.75 -23.76
CA ASP A 5 15.29 -37.62 -23.18
C ASP A 5 15.12 -36.29 -22.45
N LEU A 6 16.18 -35.82 -21.77
CA LEU A 6 16.19 -34.52 -21.08
C LEU A 6 16.21 -33.36 -22.08
N TYR A 7 16.93 -33.51 -23.20
CA TYR A 7 16.97 -32.51 -24.27
C TYR A 7 15.63 -32.40 -25.00
N GLN A 8 14.96 -33.52 -25.26
CA GLN A 8 13.62 -33.52 -25.84
C GLN A 8 12.56 -32.95 -24.89
N TRP A 9 12.67 -33.19 -23.59
CA TRP A 9 11.75 -32.62 -22.60
C TRP A 9 11.96 -31.12 -22.36
N LEU A 10 13.20 -30.63 -22.41
CA LEU A 10 13.52 -29.20 -22.32
C LEU A 10 13.12 -28.39 -23.57
N HIS A 11 12.94 -29.06 -24.70
CA HIS A 11 12.63 -28.46 -25.99
C HIS A 11 11.32 -28.92 -26.62
N SER A 12 10.52 -29.72 -25.90
CA SER A 12 9.13 -29.94 -26.27
C SER A 12 8.39 -28.64 -26.01
N THR A 13 8.03 -27.94 -27.07
CA THR A 13 7.00 -26.91 -27.00
C THR A 13 5.72 -27.60 -26.52
N ASP A 14 5.26 -27.23 -25.33
CA ASP A 14 3.96 -27.63 -24.80
C ASP A 14 2.88 -27.18 -25.80
N GLU A 15 2.49 -28.05 -26.72
CA GLU A 15 1.43 -27.82 -27.72
C GLU A 15 0.02 -27.99 -27.14
N ASP A 16 -0.18 -27.71 -25.84
CA ASP A 16 -1.52 -27.82 -25.22
C ASP A 16 -1.94 -26.62 -24.35
N ASP A 17 -1.25 -25.48 -24.46
CA ASP A 17 -1.79 -24.20 -23.99
C ASP A 17 -2.38 -23.42 -25.17
N ASN A 18 -3.60 -23.82 -25.58
CA ASN A 18 -4.54 -22.90 -26.22
C ASN A 18 -5.09 -21.86 -25.21
N GLU A 19 -4.26 -21.39 -24.29
CA GLU A 19 -4.54 -20.16 -23.56
C GLU A 19 -4.33 -19.01 -24.55
N THR A 20 -5.44 -18.32 -24.83
CA THR A 20 -5.41 -17.07 -25.59
C THR A 20 -4.31 -16.20 -24.97
N PRO A 21 -3.31 -15.70 -25.74
CA PRO A 21 -2.17 -15.01 -25.16
C PRO A 21 -2.68 -13.91 -24.23
N ALA A 22 -2.37 -14.04 -22.93
CA ALA A 22 -2.84 -13.13 -21.90
C ALA A 22 -2.59 -11.71 -22.40
N LYS A 23 -3.67 -10.93 -22.54
CA LYS A 23 -3.63 -9.58 -23.07
C LYS A 23 -2.54 -8.83 -22.31
N TYR A 24 -1.47 -8.43 -23.01
CA TYR A 24 -0.34 -7.74 -22.39
C TYR A 24 -0.85 -6.50 -21.65
N GLU A 25 -0.78 -6.53 -20.32
CA GLU A 25 -1.20 -5.45 -19.44
C GLU A 25 0.03 -4.83 -18.79
N LEU A 26 0.05 -3.49 -18.68
CA LEU A 26 1.09 -2.79 -17.95
C LEU A 26 1.12 -3.27 -16.50
N LEU A 27 2.31 -3.60 -15.99
CA LEU A 27 2.49 -4.05 -14.60
C LEU A 27 1.83 -3.10 -13.59
N THR A 28 1.91 -1.79 -13.82
CA THR A 28 1.27 -0.77 -12.99
C THR A 28 -0.24 -0.96 -12.92
N VAL A 29 -0.92 -1.21 -14.05
CA VAL A 29 -2.37 -1.42 -14.10
C VAL A 29 -2.73 -2.68 -13.33
N ARG A 30 -1.99 -3.78 -13.56
CA ARG A 30 -2.18 -5.04 -12.84
C ARG A 30 -2.04 -4.87 -11.32
N LEU A 31 -0.98 -4.20 -10.86
CA LEU A 31 -0.75 -3.96 -9.44
C LEU A 31 -1.85 -3.08 -8.82
N PHE A 32 -2.36 -2.08 -9.53
CA PHE A 32 -3.50 -1.29 -9.04
C PHE A 32 -4.79 -2.12 -8.98
N LYS A 33 -5.05 -2.98 -9.97
CA LYS A 33 -6.21 -3.90 -9.94
C LYS A 33 -6.14 -4.82 -8.74
N GLU A 34 -4.98 -5.45 -8.52
CA GLU A 34 -4.72 -6.31 -7.36
C GLU A 34 -4.91 -5.52 -6.06
N ALA A 35 -4.31 -4.33 -5.94
CA ALA A 35 -4.45 -3.49 -4.75
C ALA A 35 -5.92 -3.12 -4.44
N ILE A 36 -6.72 -2.76 -5.45
CA ILE A 36 -8.14 -2.43 -5.26
C ILE A 36 -8.92 -3.65 -4.77
N ARG A 37 -8.66 -4.83 -5.34
CA ARG A 37 -9.38 -6.07 -5.02
C ARG A 37 -9.01 -6.65 -3.67
N GLU A 38 -7.72 -6.62 -3.34
CA GLU A 38 -7.17 -7.28 -2.15
C GLU A 38 -7.21 -6.40 -0.90
N THR A 39 -7.43 -5.09 -1.05
CA THR A 39 -7.59 -4.19 0.09
C THR A 39 -8.71 -4.68 1.01
N GLU A 40 -8.41 -4.76 2.31
CA GLU A 40 -9.36 -5.14 3.35
C GLU A 40 -10.61 -4.24 3.31
N GLY A 41 -11.78 -4.88 3.31
CA GLY A 41 -13.08 -4.23 3.20
C GLY A 41 -13.63 -4.20 1.78
N ASN A 42 -12.87 -4.53 0.74
CA ASN A 42 -13.33 -4.57 -0.66
C ASN A 42 -13.85 -5.93 -1.12
N GLN A 43 -13.85 -6.94 -0.24
CA GLN A 43 -14.36 -8.28 -0.54
C GLN A 43 -15.82 -8.21 -0.98
N GLY A 44 -16.12 -8.69 -2.18
CA GLY A 44 -17.48 -8.69 -2.75
C GLY A 44 -17.98 -7.34 -3.28
N ASP A 45 -17.14 -6.30 -3.29
CA ASP A 45 -17.50 -4.99 -3.83
C ASP A 45 -17.51 -5.00 -5.36
N ARG A 46 -18.69 -5.25 -5.95
CA ARG A 46 -18.85 -5.36 -7.40
C ARG A 46 -18.53 -4.07 -8.14
N LEU A 47 -18.79 -2.92 -7.52
CA LEU A 47 -18.56 -1.62 -8.14
C LEU A 47 -17.07 -1.34 -8.23
N LEU A 48 -16.30 -1.56 -7.16
CA LEU A 48 -14.84 -1.44 -7.20
C LEU A 48 -14.20 -2.50 -8.11
N ALA A 49 -14.73 -3.72 -8.14
CA ALA A 49 -14.24 -4.75 -9.05
C ALA A 49 -14.45 -4.34 -10.53
N SER A 50 -15.62 -3.78 -10.86
CA SER A 50 -15.92 -3.26 -12.20
C SER A 50 -15.08 -2.02 -12.51
N PHE A 51 -14.87 -1.11 -11.54
CA PHE A 51 -13.99 0.05 -11.71
C PHE A 51 -12.56 -0.38 -12.02
N ALA A 52 -12.03 -1.36 -11.28
CA ALA A 52 -10.69 -1.87 -11.49
C ALA A 52 -10.52 -2.48 -12.90
N GLU A 53 -11.52 -3.19 -13.42
CA GLU A 53 -11.39 -3.81 -14.74
C GLU A 53 -11.68 -2.88 -15.92
N ASN A 54 -12.75 -2.11 -15.81
CA ASN A 54 -13.32 -1.41 -16.96
C ASN A 54 -12.93 0.06 -17.00
N VAL A 55 -12.68 0.68 -15.83
CA VAL A 55 -12.42 2.12 -15.73
C VAL A 55 -10.96 2.44 -15.59
N LEU A 56 -10.30 1.82 -14.61
CA LEU A 56 -8.91 2.10 -14.26
C LEU A 56 -7.93 1.99 -15.45
N PRO A 57 -7.97 0.95 -16.32
CA PRO A 57 -7.03 0.86 -17.44
C PRO A 57 -7.20 2.00 -18.44
N ASN A 58 -8.46 2.33 -18.78
CA ASN A 58 -8.80 3.41 -19.71
C ASN A 58 -8.43 4.77 -19.12
N LEU A 59 -8.67 4.96 -17.82
CA LEU A 59 -8.30 6.17 -17.08
C LEU A 59 -6.78 6.38 -17.10
N ILE A 60 -6.00 5.35 -16.75
CA ILE A 60 -4.54 5.43 -16.77
C ILE A 60 -4.06 5.74 -18.19
N GLN A 61 -4.56 5.02 -19.20
CA GLN A 61 -4.14 5.18 -20.59
C GLN A 61 -4.39 6.58 -21.14
N GLN A 62 -5.57 7.17 -20.87
CA GLN A 62 -5.94 8.49 -21.39
C GLN A 62 -5.28 9.65 -20.63
N LEU A 63 -4.97 9.47 -19.35
CA LEU A 63 -4.43 10.53 -18.50
C LEU A 63 -2.91 10.43 -18.29
N VAL A 64 -2.21 9.53 -18.99
CA VAL A 64 -0.73 9.47 -18.95
C VAL A 64 -0.17 10.84 -19.32
N GLY A 65 0.67 11.40 -18.45
CA GLY A 65 1.32 12.70 -18.66
C GLY A 65 0.42 13.92 -18.41
N ALA A 66 -0.86 13.74 -18.09
CA ALA A 66 -1.75 14.83 -17.71
C ALA A 66 -1.49 15.29 -16.26
N THR A 67 -1.58 16.61 -16.03
CA THR A 67 -1.35 17.21 -14.70
C THR A 67 -2.65 17.82 -14.18
N ALA A 68 -2.97 17.59 -12.89
CA ALA A 68 -4.12 18.20 -12.22
C ALA A 68 -3.83 19.62 -11.76
N LYS A 69 -2.59 19.81 -11.29
CA LYS A 69 -1.97 21.03 -10.76
C LYS A 69 -0.49 20.95 -11.09
N GLY A 70 0.15 22.09 -11.37
CA GLY A 70 1.56 22.13 -11.76
C GLY A 70 1.79 22.08 -13.28
N GLY A 71 2.95 21.60 -13.70
CA GLY A 71 3.35 21.43 -15.11
C GLY A 71 3.75 22.72 -15.83
N GLN A 72 3.82 22.65 -17.17
CA GLN A 72 4.27 23.75 -18.05
C GLN A 72 3.53 25.07 -17.76
N PHE A 73 2.22 25.02 -17.53
CA PHE A 73 1.40 26.18 -17.17
C PHE A 73 1.89 26.92 -15.91
N THR A 74 2.40 26.18 -14.92
CA THR A 74 2.94 26.76 -13.69
C THR A 74 4.33 27.34 -13.91
N GLU A 75 5.15 26.70 -14.75
CA GLU A 75 6.45 27.22 -15.16
C GLU A 75 6.31 28.52 -15.95
N ASP A 76 5.33 28.59 -16.86
CA ASP A 76 5.04 29.77 -17.67
C ASP A 76 4.52 30.93 -16.81
N ARG A 77 3.58 30.67 -15.88
CA ARG A 77 3.11 31.70 -14.93
C ARG A 77 4.20 32.20 -13.99
N ARG A 78 5.13 31.32 -13.62
CA ARG A 78 6.32 31.71 -12.85
C ARG A 78 7.23 32.60 -13.70
N ALA A 79 7.41 32.30 -14.97
CA ALA A 79 8.18 33.12 -15.91
C ALA A 79 7.53 34.50 -16.14
N GLU A 80 6.20 34.60 -16.06
CA GLU A 80 5.42 35.84 -16.11
C GLU A 80 5.39 36.63 -14.78
N GLY A 81 6.05 36.15 -13.71
CA GLY A 81 6.09 36.83 -12.42
C GLY A 81 4.79 36.77 -11.61
N LYS A 82 3.84 35.89 -11.98
CA LYS A 82 2.58 35.69 -11.24
C LYS A 82 2.79 34.78 -10.02
N ASN A 83 2.03 35.01 -8.94
CA ASN A 83 2.09 34.14 -7.76
C ASN A 83 1.55 32.74 -8.10
N VAL A 84 2.42 31.74 -8.02
CA VAL A 84 2.15 30.32 -8.32
C VAL A 84 2.10 29.44 -7.06
N ASP A 85 2.01 30.01 -5.86
CA ASP A 85 2.03 29.27 -4.58
C ASP A 85 1.00 28.12 -4.54
N ARG A 86 -0.17 28.31 -5.15
CA ARG A 86 -1.24 27.30 -5.24
C ARG A 86 -0.99 26.18 -6.26
N SER A 87 -0.05 26.39 -7.18
CA SER A 87 0.29 25.47 -8.28
C SER A 87 1.70 24.90 -8.16
N LYS A 88 2.45 25.21 -7.09
CA LYS A 88 3.87 24.85 -6.89
C LYS A 88 4.17 23.35 -6.88
N HIS A 89 3.16 22.50 -6.69
CA HIS A 89 3.35 21.06 -6.51
C HIS A 89 2.71 20.31 -7.69
N ASP A 90 3.57 19.70 -8.51
CA ASP A 90 3.15 18.84 -9.60
C ASP A 90 2.40 17.63 -9.05
N GLN A 91 1.14 17.46 -9.47
CA GLN A 91 0.35 16.28 -9.19
C GLN A 91 -0.21 15.75 -10.51
N SER A 92 0.09 14.49 -10.81
CA SER A 92 -0.51 13.83 -11.97
C SER A 92 -2.02 13.79 -11.82
N PHE A 93 -2.74 13.89 -12.94
CA PHE A 93 -4.19 13.90 -12.90
C PHE A 93 -4.78 12.57 -12.45
N THR A 94 -4.14 11.45 -12.81
CA THR A 94 -4.45 10.13 -12.27
C THR A 94 -4.31 10.10 -10.74
N SER A 95 -3.22 10.65 -10.18
CA SER A 95 -3.05 10.71 -8.72
C SER A 95 -4.09 11.59 -8.04
N HIS A 96 -4.50 12.71 -8.65
CA HIS A 96 -5.60 13.55 -8.16
C HIS A 96 -6.90 12.74 -8.06
N LEU A 97 -7.29 12.07 -9.15
CA LEU A 97 -8.50 11.26 -9.16
C LEU A 97 -8.42 10.11 -8.15
N LEU A 98 -7.38 9.28 -8.18
CA LEU A 98 -7.31 8.11 -7.28
C LEU A 98 -7.21 8.51 -5.80
N ASN A 99 -6.43 9.55 -5.46
CA ASN A 99 -6.28 10.01 -4.08
C ASN A 99 -7.54 10.69 -3.52
N GLY A 100 -8.46 11.14 -4.37
CA GLY A 100 -9.77 11.61 -3.90
C GLY A 100 -10.82 10.51 -3.86
N LEU A 101 -10.86 9.63 -4.88
CA LEU A 101 -11.89 8.60 -5.00
C LEU A 101 -11.81 7.58 -3.85
N PHE A 102 -10.66 6.95 -3.65
CA PHE A 102 -10.54 5.83 -2.72
C PHE A 102 -10.78 6.18 -1.25
N PRO A 103 -10.21 7.26 -0.68
CA PRO A 103 -10.53 7.61 0.71
C PRO A 103 -12.01 7.97 0.87
N THR A 104 -12.61 8.73 -0.04
CA THR A 104 -14.03 9.06 0.03
C THR A 104 -14.91 7.83 -0.13
N TYR A 105 -14.57 6.91 -1.03
CA TYR A 105 -15.30 5.66 -1.20
C TYR A 105 -15.23 4.79 0.06
N ARG A 106 -14.07 4.75 0.74
CA ARG A 106 -13.91 4.08 2.04
C ARG A 106 -14.78 4.72 3.13
N ILE A 107 -14.84 6.05 3.17
CA ILE A 107 -15.75 6.79 4.08
C ILE A 107 -17.21 6.46 3.77
N LEU A 108 -17.60 6.48 2.49
CA LEU A 108 -18.94 6.15 2.02
C LEU A 108 -19.35 4.74 2.50
N LYS A 109 -18.47 3.75 2.33
CA LYS A 109 -18.73 2.38 2.79
C LYS A 109 -18.90 2.31 4.30
N LYS A 110 -17.96 2.90 5.06
CA LYS A 110 -18.05 2.97 6.52
C LYS A 110 -19.37 3.60 6.98
N LEU A 111 -19.78 4.70 6.35
CA LEU A 111 -21.05 5.35 6.59
C LEU A 111 -22.24 4.44 6.27
N LYS A 112 -22.16 3.64 5.20
CA LYS A 112 -23.22 2.70 4.80
C LYS A 112 -23.36 1.49 5.72
N THR A 113 -22.26 0.86 6.10
CA THR A 113 -22.28 -0.49 6.69
C THR A 113 -21.95 -0.52 8.17
N GLU A 114 -21.11 0.38 8.67
CA GLU A 114 -20.48 0.25 9.99
C GLU A 114 -20.94 1.27 11.03
N THR A 115 -21.62 2.35 10.61
CA THR A 115 -22.19 3.29 11.58
C THR A 115 -23.43 2.68 12.27
N PRO A 116 -23.68 2.95 13.55
CA PRO A 116 -24.89 2.45 14.22
C PRO A 116 -26.13 3.26 13.81
N GLU A 117 -26.00 4.58 13.73
CA GLU A 117 -27.12 5.47 13.47
C GLU A 117 -27.33 5.74 11.97
N THR A 118 -28.48 6.33 11.63
CA THR A 118 -28.76 6.77 10.26
C THR A 118 -27.96 8.05 9.94
N ASN A 119 -27.58 8.20 8.67
CA ASN A 119 -26.88 9.37 8.15
C ASN A 119 -27.34 9.66 6.70
N PRO A 120 -27.04 10.85 6.14
CA PRO A 120 -27.37 11.20 4.76
C PRO A 120 -26.97 10.14 3.73
N VAL A 121 -25.75 9.60 3.80
CA VAL A 121 -25.28 8.55 2.87
C VAL A 121 -26.14 7.29 2.97
N LYS A 122 -26.42 6.80 4.18
CA LYS A 122 -27.34 5.67 4.42
C LYS A 122 -28.71 5.89 3.82
N ARG A 123 -29.30 7.06 4.02
CA ARG A 123 -30.65 7.38 3.53
C ARG A 123 -30.71 7.52 2.01
N ASN A 124 -29.68 8.10 1.41
CA ASN A 124 -29.81 8.65 0.06
C ASN A 124 -29.04 7.87 -1.02
N CYS A 125 -28.06 7.02 -0.67
CA CYS A 125 -27.18 6.43 -1.69
C CYS A 125 -27.42 4.92 -1.91
N GLY A 126 -28.20 4.48 -2.90
CA GLY A 126 -28.20 3.08 -3.34
C GLY A 126 -26.99 2.74 -4.22
N GLU A 127 -26.99 1.57 -4.85
CA GLU A 127 -25.93 1.19 -5.80
C GLU A 127 -25.82 2.19 -6.96
N THR A 128 -26.96 2.62 -7.51
CA THR A 128 -27.03 3.60 -8.61
C THR A 128 -26.41 4.95 -8.20
N GLU A 129 -26.76 5.48 -7.03
CA GLU A 129 -26.21 6.75 -6.55
C GLU A 129 -24.71 6.67 -6.26
N ILE A 130 -24.22 5.51 -5.81
CA ILE A 130 -22.78 5.29 -5.62
C ILE A 130 -22.06 5.24 -6.97
N ALA A 131 -22.63 4.58 -7.99
CA ALA A 131 -22.07 4.58 -9.34
C ALA A 131 -22.06 6.00 -9.94
N LEU A 132 -23.13 6.77 -9.73
CA LEU A 132 -23.22 8.17 -10.14
C LEU A 132 -22.21 9.05 -9.42
N PHE A 133 -21.95 8.82 -8.12
CA PHE A 133 -20.86 9.47 -7.40
C PHE A 133 -19.52 9.20 -8.08
N VAL A 134 -19.18 7.93 -8.34
CA VAL A 134 -17.90 7.57 -8.93
C VAL A 134 -17.74 8.21 -10.31
N ALA A 135 -18.74 8.11 -11.19
CA ALA A 135 -18.69 8.71 -12.52
C ALA A 135 -18.57 10.24 -12.46
N SER A 136 -19.37 10.90 -11.61
CA SER A 136 -19.35 12.36 -11.47
C SER A 136 -18.04 12.86 -10.89
N TYR A 137 -17.42 12.12 -9.97
CA TYR A 137 -16.11 12.50 -9.46
C TYR A 137 -15.00 12.26 -10.48
N ILE A 138 -15.00 11.15 -11.23
CA ILE A 138 -13.99 10.94 -12.29
C ILE A 138 -14.05 12.06 -13.35
N LEU A 139 -15.25 12.56 -13.63
CA LEU A 139 -15.48 13.62 -14.61
C LEU A 139 -15.53 15.03 -13.99
N HIS A 140 -15.26 15.22 -12.69
CA HIS A 140 -15.49 16.50 -12.04
C HIS A 140 -14.65 17.63 -12.61
N ASP A 141 -13.48 17.35 -13.16
CA ASP A 141 -12.57 18.30 -13.78
C ASP A 141 -12.34 17.92 -15.25
N PHE A 142 -13.41 17.53 -15.96
CA PHE A 142 -13.32 17.11 -17.36
C PHE A 142 -12.73 18.19 -18.29
N ASP A 143 -12.81 19.46 -17.90
CA ASP A 143 -12.20 20.58 -18.61
C ASP A 143 -10.67 20.54 -18.61
N LYS A 144 -10.06 19.77 -17.70
CA LYS A 144 -8.61 19.53 -17.66
C LYS A 144 -8.16 18.31 -18.47
N PHE A 145 -9.09 17.60 -19.13
CA PHE A 145 -8.73 16.43 -19.92
C PHE A 145 -7.90 16.87 -21.14
N PRO A 146 -6.84 16.12 -21.50
CA PRO A 146 -5.92 16.54 -22.58
C PRO A 146 -6.60 16.81 -23.91
N ASP A 147 -7.68 16.10 -24.22
CA ASP A 147 -8.40 16.19 -25.49
C ASP A 147 -9.58 17.18 -25.46
N TYR A 148 -9.89 17.80 -24.31
CA TYR A 148 -11.05 18.68 -24.20
C TYR A 148 -10.93 19.93 -25.08
N SER A 149 -9.74 20.54 -25.15
CA SER A 149 -9.50 21.71 -26.01
C SER A 149 -9.72 21.40 -27.50
N GLU A 150 -9.31 20.21 -27.95
CA GLU A 150 -9.48 19.78 -29.34
C GLU A 150 -10.94 19.42 -29.63
N TRP A 151 -11.62 18.80 -28.67
CA TRP A 151 -13.05 18.56 -28.74
C TRP A 151 -13.83 19.87 -28.85
N LEU A 152 -13.49 20.89 -28.06
CA LEU A 152 -14.13 22.21 -28.14
C LEU A 152 -13.96 22.84 -29.53
N LYS A 153 -12.76 22.82 -30.11
CA LYS A 153 -12.53 23.34 -31.48
C LYS A 153 -13.37 22.60 -32.52
N THR A 154 -13.45 21.28 -32.41
CA THR A 154 -14.18 20.44 -33.37
C THR A 154 -15.70 20.70 -33.31
N ASN A 155 -16.20 21.09 -32.13
CA ASN A 155 -17.62 21.33 -31.90
C ASN A 155 -17.97 22.83 -31.80
N ASP A 156 -17.05 23.71 -32.17
CA ASP A 156 -17.26 25.15 -32.22
C ASP A 156 -17.84 25.56 -33.58
N SER A 157 -19.16 25.54 -33.67
CA SER A 157 -19.91 25.90 -34.89
C SER A 157 -19.71 27.36 -35.32
N GLU A 158 -19.23 28.22 -34.43
CA GLU A 158 -19.04 29.66 -34.68
C GLU A 158 -17.58 30.03 -34.96
N GLY A 159 -16.64 29.08 -34.82
CA GLY A 159 -15.21 29.28 -35.08
C GLY A 159 -14.50 30.24 -34.12
N LYS A 160 -15.10 30.54 -32.96
CA LYS A 160 -14.57 31.44 -31.91
C LYS A 160 -13.30 30.93 -31.23
N LEU A 161 -13.09 29.62 -31.19
CA LEU A 161 -12.06 28.92 -30.43
C LEU A 161 -10.89 28.42 -31.29
N ALA A 162 -11.01 28.46 -32.63
CA ALA A 162 -10.04 27.88 -33.56
C ALA A 162 -8.61 28.44 -33.40
N ASN A 163 -8.47 29.74 -33.10
CA ASN A 163 -7.18 30.44 -32.96
C ASN A 163 -6.84 30.81 -31.51
N ARG A 164 -7.53 30.22 -30.53
CA ARG A 164 -7.28 30.52 -29.12
C ARG A 164 -5.94 29.95 -28.66
N ASP A 165 -5.21 30.76 -27.89
CA ASP A 165 -4.10 30.29 -27.08
C ASP A 165 -4.64 29.62 -25.81
N TRP A 166 -4.57 28.29 -25.77
CA TRP A 166 -5.05 27.48 -24.65
C TRP A 166 -4.11 27.52 -23.44
N GLN A 167 -2.86 28.00 -23.60
CA GLN A 167 -1.94 28.22 -22.49
C GLN A 167 -2.32 29.50 -21.73
N GLU A 168 -2.62 30.58 -22.45
CA GLU A 168 -3.04 31.85 -21.83
C GLU A 168 -4.47 31.75 -21.26
N LYS A 169 -5.38 31.12 -22.03
CA LYS A 169 -6.79 30.98 -21.70
C LYS A 169 -7.17 29.50 -21.69
N PRO A 170 -7.00 28.78 -20.57
CA PRO A 170 -7.37 27.37 -20.49
C PRO A 170 -8.88 27.18 -20.73
N PRO A 171 -9.29 26.02 -21.26
CA PRO A 171 -10.69 25.75 -21.54
C PRO A 171 -11.52 25.70 -20.24
N HIS A 172 -12.80 26.09 -20.33
CA HIS A 172 -13.75 26.01 -19.23
C HIS A 172 -15.02 25.25 -19.61
N LYS A 173 -15.66 24.62 -18.62
CA LYS A 173 -16.85 23.76 -18.81
C LYS A 173 -18.04 24.50 -19.44
N ASP A 174 -18.19 25.78 -19.13
CA ASP A 174 -19.28 26.63 -19.62
C ASP A 174 -19.18 26.96 -21.12
N GLU A 175 -18.01 26.69 -21.73
CA GLU A 175 -17.78 26.84 -23.16
C GLU A 175 -18.29 25.65 -23.97
N ALA A 176 -18.63 24.53 -23.31
CA ALA A 176 -19.13 23.35 -24.00
C ALA A 176 -20.55 23.58 -24.58
N PRO A 177 -20.78 23.24 -25.86
CA PRO A 177 -22.13 23.20 -26.41
C PRO A 177 -22.99 22.19 -25.64
N ASN A 178 -24.31 22.39 -25.70
CA ASN A 178 -25.29 21.51 -25.04
C ASN A 178 -25.02 21.29 -23.52
N LEU A 179 -24.43 22.31 -22.87
CA LEU A 179 -24.01 22.27 -21.45
C LEU A 179 -22.99 21.14 -21.14
N GLY A 180 -22.26 20.65 -22.14
CA GLY A 180 -21.25 19.61 -21.98
C GLY A 180 -21.77 18.17 -21.98
N ARG A 181 -23.07 17.94 -22.17
CA ARG A 181 -23.66 16.59 -22.22
C ARG A 181 -22.93 15.66 -23.18
N ASP A 182 -22.63 16.14 -24.38
CA ASP A 182 -22.05 15.32 -25.45
C ASP A 182 -20.62 14.90 -25.11
N TYR A 183 -19.83 15.78 -24.49
CA TYR A 183 -18.49 15.43 -24.01
C TYR A 183 -18.53 14.48 -22.82
N VAL A 184 -19.44 14.72 -21.87
CA VAL A 184 -19.61 13.82 -20.71
C VAL A 184 -20.05 12.43 -21.17
N ALA A 185 -21.01 12.32 -22.10
CA ALA A 185 -21.45 11.07 -22.71
C ALA A 185 -20.29 10.34 -23.41
N LEU A 186 -19.51 11.06 -24.21
CA LEU A 186 -18.31 10.53 -24.86
C LEU A 186 -17.33 9.96 -23.82
N LYS A 187 -17.07 10.69 -22.73
CA LYS A 187 -16.13 10.27 -21.68
C LYS A 187 -16.64 9.13 -20.82
N ILE A 188 -17.96 9.03 -20.61
CA ILE A 188 -18.56 7.87 -19.95
C ILE A 188 -18.20 6.59 -20.71
N GLN A 189 -18.36 6.57 -22.02
CA GLN A 189 -18.04 5.41 -22.85
C GLN A 189 -16.53 5.17 -22.98
N GLN A 190 -15.75 6.22 -23.28
CA GLN A 190 -14.31 6.08 -23.48
C GLN A 190 -13.57 5.61 -22.22
N LEU A 191 -14.03 6.03 -21.04
CA LEU A 191 -13.47 5.60 -19.76
C LEU A 191 -14.10 4.32 -19.23
N GLY A 192 -15.08 3.71 -19.90
CA GLY A 192 -15.76 2.50 -19.43
C GLY A 192 -16.64 2.73 -18.19
N LEU A 193 -17.05 3.96 -17.90
CA LEU A 193 -17.91 4.31 -16.77
C LEU A 193 -19.34 3.80 -16.97
N ASP A 194 -19.77 3.59 -18.21
CA ASP A 194 -21.02 2.94 -18.58
C ASP A 194 -21.17 1.55 -17.95
N SER A 195 -20.06 0.82 -17.79
CA SER A 195 -20.03 -0.47 -17.10
C SER A 195 -20.40 -0.39 -15.60
N LEU A 196 -20.23 0.77 -14.98
CA LEU A 196 -20.65 1.05 -13.60
C LEU A 196 -22.09 1.54 -13.53
N LEU A 197 -22.47 2.37 -14.49
CA LEU A 197 -23.75 3.06 -14.52
C LEU A 197 -24.89 2.19 -15.06
N GLY A 198 -24.56 1.14 -15.83
CA GLY A 198 -25.51 0.23 -16.46
C GLY A 198 -26.10 0.77 -17.77
N GLU A 199 -26.94 -0.03 -18.42
CA GLU A 199 -27.46 0.25 -19.78
C GLU A 199 -28.25 1.57 -19.90
N ASN A 200 -28.84 2.05 -18.80
CA ASN A 200 -29.68 3.25 -18.78
C ASN A 200 -28.95 4.51 -18.28
N TRP A 201 -27.62 4.54 -18.34
CA TRP A 201 -26.83 5.68 -17.83
C TRP A 201 -27.20 7.02 -18.47
N GLU A 202 -27.65 7.01 -19.73
CA GLU A 202 -28.10 8.21 -20.45
C GLU A 202 -29.25 8.93 -19.74
N TYR A 203 -30.11 8.19 -19.02
CA TYR A 203 -31.19 8.78 -18.22
C TYR A 203 -30.67 9.74 -17.13
N HIS A 204 -29.43 9.53 -16.67
CA HIS A 204 -28.77 10.31 -15.62
C HIS A 204 -27.73 11.30 -16.16
N ILE A 205 -27.65 11.53 -17.48
CA ILE A 205 -26.64 12.43 -18.03
C ILE A 205 -26.73 13.84 -17.44
N ASP A 206 -27.94 14.34 -17.24
CA ASP A 206 -28.17 15.66 -16.65
C ASP A 206 -27.82 15.70 -15.16
N ASP A 207 -27.98 14.59 -14.43
CA ASP A 207 -27.51 14.47 -13.06
C ASP A 207 -25.97 14.53 -13.00
N ILE A 208 -25.29 13.79 -13.88
CA ILE A 208 -23.82 13.75 -13.96
C ILE A 208 -23.26 15.13 -14.32
N VAL A 209 -23.79 15.78 -15.35
CA VAL A 209 -23.39 17.15 -15.73
C VAL A 209 -23.63 18.13 -14.59
N TRP A 210 -24.75 18.02 -13.87
CA TRP A 210 -25.02 18.88 -12.73
C TRP A 210 -23.97 18.70 -11.63
N MET A 211 -23.63 17.46 -11.30
CA MET A 211 -22.67 17.14 -10.23
C MET A 211 -21.24 17.54 -10.57
N THR A 212 -20.78 17.32 -11.80
CA THR A 212 -19.43 17.71 -12.26
C THR A 212 -19.22 19.23 -12.26
N ASN A 213 -20.29 20.01 -12.39
CA ASN A 213 -20.26 21.47 -12.36
C ASN A 213 -20.59 22.08 -10.97
N ASN A 214 -20.97 21.26 -9.99
CA ASN A 214 -21.34 21.69 -8.64
C ASN A 214 -20.53 20.99 -7.54
N ALA A 215 -19.35 20.46 -7.89
CA ALA A 215 -18.38 19.87 -6.97
C ALA A 215 -17.75 20.90 -6.01
N GLY A 216 -17.68 22.18 -6.41
CA GLY A 216 -17.07 23.27 -5.65
C GLY A 216 -18.06 24.10 -4.82
N VAL A 217 -17.58 25.23 -4.29
CA VAL A 217 -18.40 26.21 -3.56
C VAL A 217 -18.33 27.59 -4.20
N LYS A 218 -19.41 28.38 -4.08
CA LYS A 218 -19.50 29.77 -4.56
C LYS A 218 -19.25 29.88 -6.07
N TYR A 219 -18.05 30.32 -6.45
CA TYR A 219 -17.66 30.59 -7.83
C TYR A 219 -17.36 29.30 -8.61
N ASP A 220 -17.10 28.19 -7.91
CA ASP A 220 -16.83 26.88 -8.49
C ASP A 220 -18.09 25.98 -8.50
N SER A 221 -19.28 26.58 -8.36
CA SER A 221 -20.58 25.88 -8.41
C SER A 221 -21.55 26.58 -9.35
N ASP A 222 -22.03 25.87 -10.37
CA ASP A 222 -22.97 26.41 -11.35
C ASP A 222 -24.41 25.97 -11.09
N ARG A 223 -25.09 26.73 -10.20
CA ARG A 223 -26.50 26.51 -9.89
C ARG A 223 -27.44 27.01 -10.99
N GLY A 224 -26.93 27.73 -11.99
CA GLY A 224 -27.70 28.26 -13.10
C GLY A 224 -27.95 27.24 -14.22
N LEU A 225 -27.37 26.04 -14.14
CA LEU A 225 -27.53 24.99 -15.16
C LEU A 225 -29.00 24.57 -15.36
N GLU A 226 -29.76 24.43 -14.28
CA GLU A 226 -31.18 24.04 -14.37
C GLU A 226 -32.00 25.10 -15.12
N ILE A 227 -31.70 26.40 -14.90
CA ILE A 227 -32.34 27.51 -15.61
C ILE A 227 -31.96 27.52 -17.10
N ARG A 228 -30.73 27.12 -17.43
CA ARG A 228 -30.23 27.03 -18.80
C ARG A 228 -30.66 25.75 -19.53
N GLY A 229 -31.53 24.93 -18.93
CA GLY A 229 -32.15 23.77 -19.58
C GLY A 229 -31.58 22.42 -19.17
N LEU A 230 -30.79 22.33 -18.10
CA LEU A 230 -30.46 21.05 -17.47
C LEU A 230 -31.67 20.52 -16.70
N GLN A 231 -32.00 19.23 -16.84
CA GLN A 231 -33.13 18.58 -16.17
C GLN A 231 -32.71 17.34 -15.37
N PRO A 232 -31.93 17.52 -14.28
CA PRO A 232 -31.49 16.40 -13.44
C PRO A 232 -32.69 15.65 -12.84
N LYS A 233 -32.61 14.32 -12.76
CA LYS A 233 -33.73 13.44 -12.37
C LYS A 233 -33.74 13.10 -10.89
N LEU A 234 -32.57 13.10 -10.24
CA LEU A 234 -32.46 12.76 -8.83
C LEU A 234 -33.11 13.82 -7.94
N ASP A 235 -33.67 13.41 -6.81
CA ASP A 235 -34.15 14.34 -5.78
C ASP A 235 -33.01 15.25 -5.28
N GLY A 236 -33.33 16.50 -4.94
CA GLY A 236 -32.34 17.48 -4.51
C GLY A 236 -31.53 17.06 -3.28
N ARG A 237 -32.09 16.25 -2.37
CA ARG A 237 -31.34 15.71 -1.21
C ARG A 237 -30.35 14.65 -1.62
N ILE A 238 -30.71 13.80 -2.58
CA ILE A 238 -29.82 12.79 -3.16
C ILE A 238 -28.68 13.50 -3.89
N ARG A 239 -29.00 14.44 -4.80
CA ARG A 239 -28.01 15.26 -5.52
C ARG A 239 -27.06 15.98 -4.56
N GLY A 240 -27.60 16.60 -3.50
CA GLY A 240 -26.78 17.27 -2.48
C GLY A 240 -25.85 16.33 -1.73
N THR A 241 -26.28 15.10 -1.45
CA THR A 241 -25.43 14.08 -0.80
C THR A 241 -24.29 13.63 -1.73
N ILE A 242 -24.59 13.38 -3.00
CA ILE A 242 -23.57 13.00 -3.99
C ILE A 242 -22.60 14.16 -4.24
N ALA A 243 -23.09 15.39 -4.38
CA ALA A 243 -22.25 16.57 -4.53
C ALA A 243 -21.28 16.75 -3.34
N ASN A 244 -21.74 16.49 -2.11
CA ASN A 244 -20.87 16.50 -0.94
C ASN A 244 -19.81 15.39 -0.98
N LEU A 245 -20.14 14.20 -1.52
CA LEU A 245 -19.14 13.15 -1.75
C LEU A 245 -18.11 13.57 -2.81
N VAL A 246 -18.55 14.11 -3.95
CA VAL A 246 -17.64 14.63 -5.00
C VAL A 246 -16.74 15.72 -4.44
N ARG A 247 -17.30 16.67 -3.66
CA ARG A 247 -16.55 17.72 -2.97
C ARG A 247 -15.55 17.15 -1.98
N LEU A 248 -15.93 16.14 -1.19
CA LEU A 248 -15.03 15.50 -0.25
C LEU A 248 -13.83 14.88 -0.98
N SER A 249 -14.08 14.18 -2.09
CA SER A 249 -13.03 13.61 -2.93
C SER A 249 -12.09 14.67 -3.51
N ASP A 250 -12.62 15.77 -4.05
CA ASP A 250 -11.79 16.85 -4.58
C ASP A 250 -10.96 17.52 -3.47
N LEU A 251 -11.52 17.73 -2.28
CA LEU A 251 -10.76 18.23 -1.12
C LEU A 251 -9.64 17.27 -0.70
N PHE A 252 -9.88 15.96 -0.67
CA PHE A 252 -8.83 14.97 -0.39
C PHE A 252 -7.67 15.09 -1.38
N ALA A 253 -7.98 15.16 -2.67
CA ALA A 253 -6.97 15.21 -3.72
C ALA A 253 -6.20 16.54 -3.73
N SER A 254 -6.89 17.64 -3.42
CA SER A 254 -6.42 18.99 -3.67
C SER A 254 -5.83 19.70 -2.43
N VAL A 255 -6.32 19.40 -1.22
CA VAL A 255 -5.95 20.05 0.05
C VAL A 255 -4.89 19.27 0.82
N ILE A 256 -5.02 17.94 0.91
CA ILE A 256 -4.15 17.15 1.78
C ILE A 256 -2.80 16.93 1.10
N LYS A 257 -1.77 17.63 1.57
CA LYS A 257 -0.35 17.49 1.17
C LYS A 257 0.52 16.99 2.32
N HIS A 258 0.10 17.27 3.54
CA HIS A 258 0.62 16.73 4.79
C HIS A 258 -0.53 16.15 5.62
N PRO A 259 -0.27 15.17 6.50
CA PRO A 259 -1.32 14.57 7.33
C PRO A 259 -2.10 15.60 8.17
N SER A 260 -1.43 16.66 8.64
CA SER A 260 -2.05 17.74 9.42
C SER A 260 -3.10 18.54 8.64
N ASP A 261 -3.04 18.55 7.31
CA ASP A 261 -4.02 19.26 6.47
C ASP A 261 -5.43 18.66 6.60
N ALA A 262 -5.56 17.46 7.19
CA ALA A 262 -6.85 16.86 7.53
C ALA A 262 -7.66 17.70 8.56
N GLU A 263 -7.01 18.62 9.27
CA GLU A 263 -7.68 19.59 10.16
C GLU A 263 -8.26 20.81 9.42
N ALA A 264 -8.08 20.92 8.10
CA ALA A 264 -8.62 22.03 7.34
C ALA A 264 -10.17 22.08 7.43
N ASN A 265 -10.71 23.25 7.82
CA ASN A 265 -12.13 23.44 8.12
C ASN A 265 -13.10 22.87 7.05
N GLY A 266 -12.75 22.98 5.77
CA GLY A 266 -13.61 22.50 4.67
C GLY A 266 -13.83 20.99 4.65
N LEU A 267 -12.83 20.19 5.07
CA LEU A 267 -12.93 18.73 5.12
C LEU A 267 -13.87 18.28 6.24
N SER A 268 -13.66 18.79 7.46
CA SER A 268 -14.46 18.43 8.62
C SER A 268 -15.93 18.83 8.46
N GLU A 269 -16.22 20.00 7.86
CA GLU A 269 -17.59 20.45 7.58
C GLU A 269 -18.32 19.49 6.62
N VAL A 270 -17.67 19.10 5.53
CA VAL A 270 -18.26 18.19 4.54
C VAL A 270 -18.45 16.80 5.15
N LEU A 271 -17.46 16.27 5.87
CA LEU A 271 -17.61 14.99 6.57
C LEU A 271 -18.78 15.03 7.55
N ASN A 272 -18.88 16.07 8.37
CA ASN A 272 -19.98 16.22 9.32
C ASN A 272 -21.35 16.23 8.61
N SER A 273 -21.44 16.91 7.46
CA SER A 273 -22.66 16.93 6.65
C SER A 273 -23.04 15.57 6.05
N LEU A 274 -22.08 14.68 5.83
CA LEU A 274 -22.28 13.32 5.30
C LEU A 274 -22.53 12.30 6.42
N SER A 275 -21.92 12.51 7.59
CA SER A 275 -21.91 11.57 8.71
C SER A 275 -22.87 11.91 9.84
N ASN A 276 -23.51 13.09 9.83
CA ASN A 276 -24.20 13.64 11.00
C ASN A 276 -23.31 13.63 12.26
N GLY A 277 -22.03 14.02 12.13
CA GLY A 277 -21.10 14.11 13.26
C GLY A 277 -20.63 12.78 13.85
N GLN A 278 -21.02 11.64 13.28
CA GLN A 278 -20.63 10.30 13.77
C GLN A 278 -19.14 9.98 13.56
N LEU A 279 -18.48 10.68 12.64
CA LEU A 279 -17.09 10.46 12.25
C LEU A 279 -16.33 11.79 12.27
N LYS A 280 -15.01 11.69 12.50
CA LYS A 280 -14.06 12.81 12.45
C LYS A 280 -12.79 12.39 11.70
N PHE A 281 -12.01 13.35 11.25
CA PHE A 281 -10.65 13.07 10.78
C PHE A 281 -9.66 13.06 11.95
N SER A 282 -8.62 12.25 11.80
CA SER A 282 -7.46 12.18 12.69
C SER A 282 -6.23 11.93 11.83
N TYR A 283 -5.04 12.16 12.36
CA TYR A 283 -3.80 11.89 11.65
C TYR A 283 -2.68 11.59 12.62
N HIS A 284 -1.60 11.01 12.10
CA HIS A 284 -0.27 11.17 12.68
C HIS A 284 0.66 11.78 11.65
N SER A 285 1.67 12.49 12.12
CA SER A 285 2.71 13.09 11.28
C SER A 285 4.06 12.96 11.97
N LEU A 286 5.10 12.80 11.16
CA LEU A 286 6.49 12.76 11.54
C LEU A 286 7.14 14.08 11.15
N SER A 287 7.85 14.69 12.09
CA SER A 287 8.57 15.94 11.84
C SER A 287 9.78 15.78 10.92
N ASP A 288 10.22 14.55 10.66
CA ASP A 288 11.43 14.26 9.92
C ASP A 288 11.30 12.97 9.11
N ASN A 289 11.84 12.98 7.88
CA ASN A 289 11.86 11.84 6.98
C ASN A 289 13.30 11.29 6.85
N ARG A 290 13.51 10.13 7.46
CA ARG A 290 14.79 9.38 7.53
C ARG A 290 14.77 8.12 6.67
N GLY A 291 13.93 8.08 5.62
CA GLY A 291 13.89 6.98 4.65
C GLY A 291 13.31 5.69 5.23
N VAL A 292 14.08 4.60 5.23
CA VAL A 292 13.58 3.27 5.66
C VAL A 292 13.06 3.30 7.11
N LEU A 293 13.72 4.04 7.99
CA LEU A 293 13.29 4.17 9.38
C LEU A 293 11.91 4.84 9.48
N THR A 294 11.63 5.84 8.65
CA THR A 294 10.32 6.52 8.57
C THR A 294 9.21 5.54 8.23
N ASN A 295 9.44 4.62 7.29
CA ASN A 295 8.45 3.59 6.96
C ASN A 295 8.16 2.65 8.14
N VAL A 296 9.20 2.27 8.90
CA VAL A 296 9.01 1.42 10.09
C VAL A 296 8.24 2.16 11.19
N ILE A 297 8.56 3.44 11.41
CA ILE A 297 7.85 4.30 12.38
C ILE A 297 6.40 4.50 11.97
N ASN A 298 6.13 4.81 10.70
CA ASN A 298 4.77 4.95 10.17
C ASN A 298 3.96 3.67 10.38
N ASN A 299 4.54 2.51 10.07
CA ASN A 299 3.85 1.24 10.27
C ASN A 299 3.58 0.96 11.76
N ALA A 300 4.51 1.27 12.66
CA ALA A 300 4.28 1.11 14.11
C ALA A 300 3.18 2.05 14.62
N LEU A 301 3.16 3.30 14.16
CA LEU A 301 2.08 4.24 14.50
C LEU A 301 0.74 3.77 13.94
N MET A 302 0.70 3.24 12.71
CA MET A 302 -0.50 2.63 12.15
C MET A 302 -0.99 1.45 12.98
N ASP A 303 -0.10 0.55 13.39
CA ASP A 303 -0.44 -0.62 14.22
C ASP A 303 -0.99 -0.19 15.61
N ALA A 304 -0.59 0.98 16.11
CA ALA A 304 -1.07 1.53 17.36
C ALA A 304 -2.47 2.17 17.27
N HIS A 305 -3.01 2.40 16.06
CA HIS A 305 -4.37 2.91 15.86
C HIS A 305 -5.36 1.74 15.85
N PRO A 306 -6.24 1.56 16.85
CA PRO A 306 -7.14 0.43 16.90
C PRO A 306 -8.14 0.45 15.74
N SER A 307 -8.22 -0.64 14.97
CA SER A 307 -9.07 -0.75 13.78
C SER A 307 -10.57 -0.57 14.06
N GLU A 308 -11.00 -0.82 15.32
CA GLU A 308 -12.36 -0.56 15.78
C GLU A 308 -12.74 0.93 15.69
N PHE A 309 -11.79 1.82 15.96
CA PHE A 309 -12.01 3.26 16.06
C PHE A 309 -11.45 4.04 14.87
N TYR A 310 -10.37 3.54 14.28
CA TYR A 310 -9.59 4.24 13.27
C TYR A 310 -9.55 3.44 11.96
N THR A 311 -9.63 4.15 10.85
CA THR A 311 -9.54 3.57 9.51
C THR A 311 -8.63 4.43 8.66
N PRO A 312 -7.47 3.91 8.21
CA PRO A 312 -6.55 4.69 7.40
C PRO A 312 -7.18 5.03 6.05
N LEU A 313 -6.99 6.28 5.61
CA LEU A 313 -7.58 6.82 4.38
C LEU A 313 -6.52 7.18 3.35
N LEU A 314 -5.47 7.88 3.77
CA LEU A 314 -4.42 8.38 2.89
C LEU A 314 -3.05 8.21 3.54
N TYR A 315 -2.08 7.73 2.76
CA TYR A 315 -0.70 7.54 3.19
C TYR A 315 0.18 8.59 2.53
N LEU A 316 0.92 9.34 3.35
CA LEU A 316 1.82 10.41 2.95
C LEU A 316 3.26 10.06 3.36
N PRO A 317 4.29 10.67 2.74
CA PRO A 317 5.69 10.38 3.07
C PRO A 317 6.03 10.59 4.55
N ASP A 318 5.31 11.48 5.22
CA ASP A 318 5.50 11.93 6.59
C ASP A 318 4.38 11.48 7.53
N GLY A 319 3.44 10.63 7.11
CA GLY A 319 2.41 10.11 8.02
C GLY A 319 1.16 9.57 7.33
N ALA A 320 0.06 9.50 8.07
CA ALA A 320 -1.21 9.01 7.54
C ALA A 320 -2.40 9.80 8.08
N VAL A 321 -3.43 9.89 7.25
CA VAL A 321 -4.76 10.44 7.60
C VAL A 321 -5.71 9.28 7.86
N TYR A 322 -6.52 9.40 8.90
CA TYR A 322 -7.49 8.41 9.35
C TYR A 322 -8.89 9.00 9.41
N LEU A 323 -9.87 8.14 9.16
CA LEU A 323 -11.24 8.31 9.62
C LEU A 323 -11.33 7.74 11.02
N ALA A 324 -11.85 8.51 11.96
CA ALA A 324 -12.08 8.10 13.34
C ALA A 324 -13.56 8.16 13.69
N LYS A 325 -14.02 7.28 14.58
CA LYS A 325 -15.30 7.49 15.28
C LYS A 325 -15.23 8.79 16.11
N ALA A 326 -16.36 9.45 16.29
CA ALA A 326 -16.43 10.70 17.06
C ALA A 326 -15.84 10.56 18.48
N ASP A 327 -16.08 9.41 19.11
CA ASP A 327 -15.65 9.01 20.46
C ASP A 327 -14.31 8.27 20.51
N ALA A 328 -13.57 8.20 19.40
CA ALA A 328 -12.29 7.49 19.34
C ALA A 328 -11.28 8.01 20.40
N PRO A 329 -10.64 7.12 21.17
CA PRO A 329 -9.71 7.49 22.23
C PRO A 329 -8.37 7.98 21.67
N ALA A 330 -7.69 8.86 22.40
CA ALA A 330 -6.35 9.31 22.00
C ALA A 330 -5.35 8.14 21.91
N ILE A 331 -4.43 8.21 20.95
CA ILE A 331 -3.40 7.19 20.77
C ILE A 331 -2.30 7.36 21.82
N GLU A 332 -1.98 6.29 22.54
CA GLU A 332 -0.87 6.26 23.48
C GLU A 332 0.47 6.17 22.73
N THR A 333 1.27 7.22 22.82
CA THR A 333 2.54 7.32 22.08
C THR A 333 3.75 6.82 22.88
N ALA A 334 3.60 6.58 24.19
CA ALA A 334 4.71 6.22 25.08
C ALA A 334 5.41 4.91 24.69
N GLU A 335 4.64 3.92 24.20
CA GLU A 335 5.16 2.60 23.83
C GLU A 335 5.60 2.50 22.36
N ILE A 336 5.36 3.52 21.54
CA ILE A 336 5.73 3.51 20.12
C ILE A 336 7.22 3.24 19.90
N PRO A 337 8.17 3.85 20.66
CA PRO A 337 9.59 3.52 20.50
C PRO A 337 9.89 2.03 20.70
N ASN A 338 9.26 1.38 21.69
CA ASN A 338 9.44 -0.05 21.95
C ASN A 338 8.86 -0.90 20.81
N GLN A 339 7.69 -0.52 20.28
CA GLN A 339 7.08 -1.17 19.12
C GLN A 339 7.94 -1.04 17.87
N VAL A 340 8.54 0.14 17.63
CA VAL A 340 9.47 0.38 16.52
C VAL A 340 10.70 -0.52 16.66
N ILE A 341 11.32 -0.57 17.85
CA ILE A 341 12.46 -1.45 18.11
C ILE A 341 12.08 -2.91 17.86
N ALA A 342 10.94 -3.37 18.35
CA ALA A 342 10.45 -4.73 18.13
C ALA A 342 10.25 -5.02 16.63
N LYS A 343 9.63 -4.10 15.88
CA LYS A 343 9.42 -4.24 14.43
C LYS A 343 10.74 -4.28 13.67
N ILE A 344 11.72 -3.45 14.01
CA ILE A 344 13.09 -3.52 13.44
C ILE A 344 13.71 -4.88 13.74
N ARG A 345 13.63 -5.34 15.00
CA ARG A 345 14.20 -6.63 15.40
C ARG A 345 13.59 -7.77 14.59
N ASN A 346 12.27 -7.81 14.45
CA ASN A 346 11.56 -8.83 13.68
C ASN A 346 11.92 -8.80 12.19
N LEU A 347 11.88 -7.62 11.54
CA LEU A 347 12.23 -7.47 10.12
C LEU A 347 13.67 -7.93 9.83
N CYS A 348 14.61 -7.55 10.69
CA CYS A 348 15.99 -7.98 10.58
C CYS A 348 16.15 -9.47 10.87
N ALA A 349 15.49 -9.99 11.90
CA ALA A 349 15.49 -11.41 12.28
C ALA A 349 14.99 -12.29 11.13
N ASP A 350 13.86 -11.96 10.52
CA ASP A 350 13.30 -12.70 9.39
C ASP A 350 14.23 -12.69 8.19
N ARG A 351 14.88 -11.56 7.92
CA ARG A 351 15.86 -11.46 6.84
C ARG A 351 17.11 -12.30 7.11
N LEU A 352 17.56 -12.35 8.36
CA LEU A 352 18.73 -13.13 8.78
C LEU A 352 18.45 -14.64 8.83
N LYS A 353 17.23 -15.07 9.17
CA LYS A 353 16.76 -16.46 8.98
C LYS A 353 16.83 -16.85 7.49
N LEU A 354 16.24 -16.02 6.63
CA LEU A 354 16.14 -16.31 5.20
C LEU A 354 17.49 -16.30 4.47
N LYS A 355 18.39 -15.34 4.74
CA LYS A 355 19.68 -15.23 4.04
C LYS A 355 20.88 -15.79 4.78
N THR A 356 20.77 -16.03 6.09
CA THR A 356 21.88 -16.47 6.97
C THR A 356 23.16 -15.65 6.80
N THR A 357 23.02 -14.36 6.47
CA THR A 357 24.15 -13.47 6.19
C THR A 357 24.98 -13.23 7.45
N GLY A 358 26.28 -13.48 7.38
CA GLY A 358 27.18 -13.39 8.54
C GLY A 358 27.46 -14.74 9.19
N PHE A 359 26.79 -15.81 8.77
CA PHE A 359 27.27 -17.18 9.04
C PHE A 359 28.40 -17.53 8.08
N SER A 360 29.45 -18.15 8.62
CA SER A 360 30.57 -18.66 7.83
C SER A 360 31.26 -19.82 8.55
N ARG A 361 32.13 -20.55 7.84
CA ARG A 361 33.02 -21.55 8.44
C ARG A 361 34.34 -20.91 8.85
N ASP A 362 34.90 -21.29 9.99
CA ASP A 362 36.16 -20.76 10.51
C ASP A 362 37.21 -21.83 10.83
N GLY A 363 37.33 -22.84 9.95
CA GLY A 363 38.28 -23.95 10.08
C GLY A 363 38.00 -24.93 11.24
N LYS A 364 37.42 -24.45 12.35
CA LYS A 364 37.07 -25.21 13.56
C LYS A 364 35.57 -25.47 13.70
N GLY A 365 34.74 -24.89 12.83
CA GLY A 365 33.28 -25.02 12.88
C GLY A 365 32.57 -23.82 12.25
N PHE A 366 31.28 -23.65 12.53
CA PHE A 366 30.53 -22.45 12.16
C PHE A 366 30.77 -21.29 13.12
N LYS A 367 30.75 -20.08 12.56
CA LYS A 367 30.68 -18.81 13.29
C LYS A 367 29.57 -17.94 12.73
N PHE A 368 29.05 -17.06 13.55
CA PHE A 368 28.09 -16.03 13.18
C PHE A 368 28.54 -14.66 13.70
N GLY A 369 28.09 -13.59 13.03
CA GLY A 369 28.42 -12.22 13.43
C GLY A 369 27.78 -11.83 14.77
N GLU A 370 28.48 -11.03 15.58
CA GLU A 370 27.99 -10.58 16.90
C GLU A 370 26.61 -9.90 16.86
N PHE A 371 26.25 -9.27 15.74
CA PHE A 371 24.97 -8.58 15.58
C PHE A 371 23.76 -9.53 15.65
N TYR A 372 23.92 -10.84 15.48
CA TYR A 372 22.81 -11.80 15.63
C TYR A 372 22.18 -11.72 17.02
N TRP A 373 22.97 -11.45 18.05
CA TRP A 373 22.46 -11.28 19.40
C TRP A 373 21.60 -10.03 19.61
N LEU A 374 21.61 -9.09 18.67
CA LEU A 374 20.69 -7.96 18.69
C LEU A 374 19.28 -8.39 18.26
N PHE A 375 19.14 -9.50 17.54
CA PHE A 375 17.89 -9.88 16.87
C PHE A 375 17.25 -11.16 17.40
N PHE A 376 18.03 -12.03 18.05
CA PHE A 376 17.56 -13.33 18.49
C PHE A 376 17.85 -13.56 19.97
N ASP A 377 16.93 -14.22 20.66
CA ASP A 377 17.25 -14.91 21.91
C ASP A 377 18.04 -16.21 21.64
N ILE A 378 18.39 -16.94 22.70
CA ILE A 378 19.21 -18.16 22.61
C ILE A 378 18.50 -19.25 21.81
N ILE A 379 17.21 -19.46 22.05
CA ILE A 379 16.42 -20.51 21.42
C ILE A 379 16.23 -20.20 19.94
N GLU A 380 15.90 -18.95 19.63
CA GLU A 380 15.78 -18.48 18.26
C GLU A 380 17.11 -18.58 17.50
N LEU A 381 18.23 -18.24 18.14
CA LEU A 381 19.55 -18.34 17.54
C LEU A 381 19.95 -19.78 17.24
N MET A 382 19.58 -20.73 18.12
CA MET A 382 19.72 -22.16 17.84
C MET A 382 18.92 -22.55 16.60
N GLY A 383 17.66 -22.11 16.49
CA GLY A 383 16.81 -22.36 15.32
C GLY A 383 17.43 -21.84 14.01
N VAL A 384 17.89 -20.59 14.01
CA VAL A 384 18.58 -19.97 12.86
C VAL A 384 19.83 -20.77 12.47
N THR A 385 20.53 -21.32 13.47
CA THR A 385 21.76 -22.06 13.22
C THR A 385 21.51 -23.40 12.53
N ILE A 386 20.37 -24.05 12.78
CA ILE A 386 19.92 -25.25 12.06
C ILE A 386 19.68 -24.92 10.58
N GLU A 387 19.02 -23.79 10.30
CA GLU A 387 18.81 -23.32 8.93
C GLU A 387 20.14 -23.01 8.22
N ALA A 388 21.06 -22.33 8.92
CA ALA A 388 22.38 -22.02 8.40
C ALA A 388 23.22 -23.27 8.10
N ALA A 389 23.19 -24.26 9.00
CA ALA A 389 23.85 -25.55 8.78
C ALA A 389 23.31 -26.24 7.53
N SER A 390 22.00 -26.17 7.32
CA SER A 390 21.35 -26.77 6.15
C SER A 390 21.74 -26.11 4.83
N LYS A 391 21.96 -24.79 4.83
CA LYS A 391 22.41 -24.03 3.66
C LYS A 391 23.90 -24.20 3.37
N LEU A 392 24.75 -24.20 4.41
CA LEU A 392 26.22 -24.31 4.27
C LEU A 392 26.71 -25.74 3.99
N ILE A 393 25.91 -26.73 4.36
CA ILE A 393 26.12 -28.14 4.05
C ILE A 393 24.89 -28.63 3.29
N PRO A 394 24.78 -28.31 1.99
CA PRO A 394 23.70 -28.84 1.16
C PRO A 394 23.83 -30.36 1.03
N SER A 395 22.73 -31.04 0.71
CA SER A 395 22.70 -32.51 0.52
C SER A 395 23.62 -33.01 -0.60
N THR A 396 24.00 -32.12 -1.53
CA THR A 396 24.94 -32.41 -2.63
C THR A 396 26.40 -32.38 -2.21
N LYS A 397 26.73 -31.94 -0.98
CA LYS A 397 28.10 -31.85 -0.49
C LYS A 397 28.57 -33.22 -0.02
N ALA A 398 29.77 -33.61 -0.42
CA ALA A 398 30.40 -34.83 0.05
C ALA A 398 30.50 -34.83 1.58
N SER A 399 30.05 -35.93 2.18
CA SER A 399 30.03 -36.10 3.63
C SER A 399 31.44 -36.35 4.18
N SER A 400 31.67 -35.88 5.40
CA SER A 400 32.85 -36.18 6.22
C SER A 400 32.51 -37.09 7.41
N ALA A 401 31.30 -37.66 7.43
CA ALA A 401 30.79 -38.47 8.52
C ALA A 401 31.68 -39.68 8.81
N LYS A 402 32.20 -40.37 7.78
CA LYS A 402 33.09 -41.52 8.01
C LYS A 402 34.40 -41.12 8.67
N LYS A 403 35.03 -40.02 8.22
CA LYS A 403 36.25 -39.48 8.83
C LYS A 403 36.02 -39.10 10.30
N ARG A 404 34.85 -38.54 10.62
CA ARG A 404 34.45 -38.20 11.99
C ARG A 404 34.26 -39.46 12.84
N SER A 405 33.58 -40.47 12.30
CA SER A 405 33.39 -41.78 12.93
C SER A 405 34.72 -42.46 13.26
N ASP A 406 35.64 -42.54 12.29
CA ASP A 406 36.95 -43.17 12.49
C ASP A 406 37.77 -42.44 13.56
N SER A 407 37.70 -41.09 13.61
CA SER A 407 38.34 -40.29 14.66
C SER A 407 37.75 -40.56 16.05
N LEU A 408 36.42 -40.62 16.17
CA LEU A 408 35.73 -40.88 17.45
C LEU A 408 35.98 -42.30 17.95
N LEU A 409 36.05 -43.29 17.07
CA LEU A 409 36.44 -44.66 17.40
C LEU A 409 37.89 -44.76 17.89
N SER A 410 38.79 -43.89 17.42
CA SER A 410 40.15 -43.80 17.97
C SER A 410 40.10 -43.35 19.44
N PHE A 411 39.40 -42.25 19.73
CA PHE A 411 39.24 -41.76 21.11
C PHE A 411 38.58 -42.79 22.03
N GLN A 412 37.63 -43.58 21.53
CA GLN A 412 37.02 -44.68 22.28
C GLN A 412 38.01 -45.81 22.57
N LYS A 413 38.89 -46.15 21.62
CA LYS A 413 39.97 -47.14 21.84
C LYS A 413 41.02 -46.66 22.84
N ASP A 414 41.28 -45.36 22.87
CA ASP A 414 42.24 -44.73 23.77
C ASP A 414 41.68 -44.53 25.19
N GLY A 415 40.38 -44.82 25.41
CA GLY A 415 39.71 -44.73 26.70
C GLY A 415 39.17 -43.33 27.04
N ASP A 416 39.26 -42.38 26.10
CA ASP A 416 38.78 -41.00 26.27
C ASP A 416 37.25 -40.89 26.10
N LEU A 417 36.60 -41.89 25.49
CA LEU A 417 35.14 -41.96 25.32
C LEU A 417 34.56 -43.28 25.85
N PRO A 418 33.32 -43.29 26.39
CA PRO A 418 32.66 -44.51 26.85
C PRO A 418 32.51 -45.56 25.73
N GLY A 419 32.83 -46.82 26.05
CA GLY A 419 32.73 -47.95 25.12
C GLY A 419 31.31 -48.31 24.67
N GLU A 420 30.30 -47.78 25.37
CA GLU A 420 28.88 -48.05 25.13
C GLU A 420 28.31 -47.22 23.97
N LEU A 421 29.01 -46.16 23.56
CA LEU A 421 28.57 -45.29 22.47
C LEU A 421 28.78 -45.95 21.12
N ASN A 422 27.72 -46.01 20.30
CA ASN A 422 27.83 -46.39 18.90
C ASN A 422 28.32 -45.19 18.07
N LEU A 423 29.60 -45.21 17.70
CA LEU A 423 30.28 -44.14 16.98
C LEU A 423 30.52 -44.49 15.50
N GLU A 424 29.90 -45.57 15.00
CA GLU A 424 29.94 -45.95 13.58
C GLU A 424 28.89 -45.18 12.79
N PHE A 425 29.35 -44.23 11.97
CA PHE A 425 28.47 -43.36 11.19
C PHE A 425 28.44 -43.77 9.72
N PRO A 426 27.25 -43.86 9.09
CA PRO A 426 27.15 -43.96 7.65
C PRO A 426 27.64 -42.67 6.97
N GLU A 427 27.99 -42.75 5.69
CA GLU A 427 28.30 -41.57 4.88
C GLU A 427 27.02 -40.75 4.62
N ASP A 428 26.71 -39.83 5.54
CA ASP A 428 25.50 -39.03 5.55
C ASP A 428 25.79 -37.58 5.95
N TYR A 429 25.49 -36.64 5.05
CA TYR A 429 25.69 -35.21 5.26
C TYR A 429 24.91 -34.65 6.47
N ARG A 430 23.86 -35.33 6.93
CA ARG A 430 23.08 -34.94 8.12
C ARG A 430 23.91 -35.05 9.39
N ILE A 431 24.84 -36.01 9.45
CA ILE A 431 25.80 -36.16 10.54
C ILE A 431 26.77 -34.98 10.53
N ASP A 432 27.11 -34.47 9.34
CA ASP A 432 27.92 -33.27 9.25
C ASP A 432 27.22 -32.04 9.79
N ARG A 433 25.94 -31.86 9.45
CA ARG A 433 25.09 -30.78 9.97
C ARG A 433 24.94 -30.86 11.49
N LEU A 434 24.72 -32.05 12.04
CA LEU A 434 24.58 -32.28 13.48
C LEU A 434 25.86 -31.91 14.23
N ALA A 435 27.03 -32.35 13.74
CA ALA A 435 28.28 -32.01 14.44
C ALA A 435 28.61 -30.52 14.35
N GLU A 436 28.33 -29.84 13.23
CA GLU A 436 28.51 -28.38 13.16
C GLU A 436 27.50 -27.63 14.02
N PHE A 437 26.26 -28.11 14.12
CA PHE A 437 25.24 -27.57 15.02
C PHE A 437 25.60 -27.76 16.50
N GLY A 438 26.11 -28.93 16.88
CA GLY A 438 26.60 -29.18 18.24
C GLY A 438 27.80 -28.28 18.58
N ASP A 439 28.73 -28.12 17.64
CA ASP A 439 29.90 -27.27 17.81
C ASP A 439 29.54 -25.80 18.08
N ILE A 440 28.68 -25.21 17.25
CA ILE A 440 28.25 -23.83 17.40
C ILE A 440 27.31 -23.65 18.60
N LEU A 441 26.52 -24.64 18.98
CA LEU A 441 25.73 -24.62 20.21
C LEU A 441 26.65 -24.48 21.44
N CYS A 442 27.67 -25.33 21.53
CA CYS A 442 28.57 -25.34 22.68
C CYS A 442 29.55 -24.16 22.66
N ARG A 443 30.34 -24.02 21.59
CA ARG A 443 31.40 -23.00 21.53
C ARG A 443 30.90 -21.63 21.11
N GLY A 444 29.89 -21.57 20.24
CA GLY A 444 29.40 -20.32 19.68
C GLY A 444 28.34 -19.65 20.54
N ILE A 445 27.33 -20.39 20.99
CA ILE A 445 26.16 -19.86 21.70
C ILE A 445 26.38 -19.93 23.21
N TRP A 446 26.63 -21.13 23.74
CA TRP A 446 26.74 -21.33 25.19
C TRP A 446 27.90 -20.57 25.82
N ASN A 447 29.13 -20.73 25.32
CA ASN A 447 30.29 -20.02 25.87
C ASN A 447 30.09 -18.49 25.83
N LYS A 448 29.58 -17.95 24.72
CA LYS A 448 29.30 -16.51 24.61
C LYS A 448 28.18 -16.04 25.54
N TRP A 449 27.16 -16.87 25.74
CA TRP A 449 26.13 -16.59 26.73
C TRP A 449 26.73 -16.55 28.15
N GLN A 450 27.57 -17.50 28.52
CA GLN A 450 28.27 -17.49 29.81
C GLN A 450 29.14 -16.23 29.97
N GLU A 451 29.89 -15.83 28.95
CA GLU A 451 30.67 -14.59 28.95
C GLU A 451 29.79 -13.35 29.20
N ARG A 452 28.64 -13.27 28.51
CA ARG A 452 27.68 -12.17 28.66
C ARG A 452 27.06 -12.14 30.06
N LEU A 453 26.69 -13.30 30.59
CA LEU A 453 26.17 -13.45 31.94
C LEU A 453 27.22 -13.01 32.99
N ILE A 454 28.47 -13.47 32.86
CA ILE A 454 29.55 -13.06 33.76
C ILE A 454 29.77 -11.54 33.69
N ASN A 455 29.70 -10.96 32.49
CA ASN A 455 29.85 -9.52 32.30
C ASN A 455 28.70 -8.71 32.90
N SER A 456 27.44 -9.08 32.67
CA SER A 456 26.28 -8.36 33.23
C SER A 456 26.27 -8.40 34.76
N GLN A 457 26.73 -9.51 35.35
CA GLN A 457 26.84 -9.66 36.79
C GLN A 457 27.94 -8.82 37.45
N LYS A 458 28.88 -8.24 36.68
CA LYS A 458 29.92 -7.35 37.24
C LYS A 458 29.32 -6.09 37.87
N GLU A 459 28.16 -5.66 37.38
CA GLU A 459 27.42 -4.49 37.89
C GLU A 459 26.64 -4.81 39.18
N LEU A 460 26.45 -6.09 39.51
CA LEU A 460 25.76 -6.53 40.71
C LEU A 460 26.72 -6.66 41.91
N PRO A 461 26.23 -6.39 43.15
CA PRO A 461 26.95 -6.73 44.37
C PRO A 461 27.33 -8.22 44.39
N LYS A 462 28.53 -8.54 44.89
CA LYS A 462 29.05 -9.94 44.90
C LYS A 462 28.07 -10.95 45.50
N THR A 463 27.28 -10.55 46.49
CA THR A 463 26.28 -11.37 47.18
C THR A 463 25.07 -11.74 46.33
N LYS A 464 24.83 -11.04 45.21
CA LYS A 464 23.73 -11.30 44.27
C LYS A 464 24.18 -11.98 42.97
N ARG A 465 25.47 -12.31 42.84
CA ARG A 465 26.02 -12.97 41.66
C ARG A 465 25.70 -14.47 41.69
N GLN A 466 25.36 -15.02 40.54
CA GLN A 466 25.05 -16.42 40.30
C GLN A 466 26.15 -17.07 39.47
N SER A 467 26.55 -18.29 39.83
CA SER A 467 27.41 -19.09 38.97
C SER A 467 26.66 -19.50 37.71
N PRO A 468 27.30 -19.49 36.52
CA PRO A 468 26.71 -20.09 35.34
C PRO A 468 26.39 -21.57 35.62
N PRO A 469 25.23 -22.08 35.16
CA PRO A 469 24.97 -23.51 35.20
C PRO A 469 26.04 -24.27 34.40
N GLU A 470 26.28 -25.54 34.76
CA GLU A 470 27.06 -26.44 33.91
C GLU A 470 26.23 -26.86 32.69
N LEU A 471 26.87 -26.97 31.53
CA LEU A 471 26.21 -27.49 30.33
C LEU A 471 26.26 -29.01 30.39
N ASP A 472 25.12 -29.61 30.75
CA ASP A 472 24.92 -31.05 30.64
C ASP A 472 24.27 -31.36 29.28
N LEU A 473 24.97 -32.16 28.47
CA LEU A 473 24.52 -32.61 27.16
C LEU A 473 24.17 -34.11 27.15
N THR A 474 24.14 -34.75 28.32
CA THR A 474 23.88 -36.20 28.48
C THR A 474 22.42 -36.56 28.59
#